data_AF-A0A0F8WQ75-F1
#
_entry.id   AF-A0A0F8WQ75-F1
#
_cell.length_a   1.000
_cell.length_b   1.000
_cell.length_c   1.000
_cell.angle_alpha   90.00
_cell.angle_beta   90.00
_cell.angle_gamma   90.00
#
_symmetry.space_group_name_H-M   'P 1'
#
loop_
_entity.id
_entity.type
_entity.pdbx_description
1 polymer ?
#
loop_
_entity_poly.entity_id
_entity_poly.type
_entity_poly.pdbx_seq_one_letter_code
_entity_poly.pdbx_strand_id
1 'polypeptide(L)'
;MKVFIDTAKLDEIKEACSWGIVDGVTTNPSLIKKAVNALKAKSENIEMETYIKQICETLGEGKPVSLEVISLTRGKMIEEAEILYHKFNKIAGNVVIKIPINTYNGEDTTSDYDGLKVISELGRKDIPVNVTLIMSSEQALLAAKAGAKYASPFAGRIDDYIRKNLDIKFEKQDYFDFCLMEAIGEQRFYERIEDASHKPPQSVYLDQEIKKCIDFAKDKGIGSGVDLIKSIMKIYKNYNMKTEVIAASIRNARQVREMGGLAEKMPLTRATCTVASASIVGIPPFSGFWSKLIMVFAAIQAGFYWVAAVIVGVSVCTLIMYLKAQRYIFLGELPENLKDV
;
A
#
# COMPACT_ATOMS: atom_id res chain seq x y z
N MET A 1 11.85 -1.76 -3.97
CA MET A 1 10.83 -0.77 -3.56
C MET A 1 11.29 0.59 -4.04
N LYS A 2 10.42 1.38 -4.69
CA LYS A 2 10.72 2.75 -5.12
C LYS A 2 10.08 3.76 -4.16
N VAL A 3 10.75 4.85 -3.85
CA VAL A 3 10.24 5.92 -2.98
C VAL A 3 10.01 7.19 -3.79
N PHE A 4 8.77 7.67 -3.80
CA PHE A 4 8.37 8.92 -4.42
C PHE A 4 8.03 9.93 -3.33
N ILE A 5 8.42 11.19 -3.53
CA ILE A 5 8.02 12.30 -2.67
C ILE A 5 6.89 13.10 -3.34
N ASP A 6 5.84 13.40 -2.58
CA ASP A 6 4.70 14.19 -3.05
C ASP A 6 4.85 15.66 -2.62
N THR A 7 5.74 16.38 -3.31
CA THR A 7 6.02 17.79 -3.05
C THR A 7 6.40 18.50 -4.34
N ALA A 8 6.25 19.82 -4.34
CA ALA A 8 6.81 20.69 -5.39
C ALA A 8 7.85 21.67 -4.82
N LYS A 9 8.23 21.58 -3.54
CA LYS A 9 9.22 22.50 -2.97
C LYS A 9 10.63 22.02 -3.29
N LEU A 10 11.39 22.84 -4.04
CA LEU A 10 12.75 22.50 -4.44
C LEU A 10 13.69 22.16 -3.27
N ASP A 11 13.57 22.85 -2.13
CA ASP A 11 14.46 22.58 -0.98
C ASP A 11 14.21 21.18 -0.39
N GLU A 12 12.94 20.79 -0.23
CA GLU A 12 12.55 19.45 0.23
C GLU A 12 12.99 18.38 -0.78
N ILE A 13 12.88 18.68 -2.09
CA ILE A 13 13.33 17.78 -3.15
C ILE A 13 14.84 17.60 -3.10
N LYS A 14 15.62 18.68 -2.99
CA LYS A 14 17.08 18.63 -2.90
C LYS A 14 17.54 17.87 -1.66
N GLU A 15 16.92 18.15 -0.52
CA GLU A 15 17.20 17.46 0.74
C GLU A 15 16.91 15.96 0.60
N ALA A 16 15.72 15.59 0.13
CA ALA A 16 15.35 14.19 -0.04
C ALA A 16 16.24 13.47 -1.07
N CYS A 17 16.64 14.16 -2.15
CA CYS A 17 17.61 13.62 -3.10
C CYS A 17 18.99 13.39 -2.45
N SER A 18 19.41 14.25 -1.52
CA SER A 18 20.69 14.10 -0.80
C SER A 18 20.75 12.86 0.08
N TRP A 19 19.59 12.33 0.51
CA TRP A 19 19.51 11.08 1.28
C TRP A 19 19.77 9.84 0.43
N GLY A 20 19.74 9.94 -0.90
CA GLY A 20 19.99 8.82 -1.81
C GLY A 20 18.85 7.79 -1.90
N ILE A 21 17.68 8.08 -1.32
CA ILE A 21 16.53 7.16 -1.26
C ILE A 21 15.40 7.51 -2.24
N VAL A 22 15.43 8.68 -2.87
CA VAL A 22 14.34 9.16 -3.74
C VAL A 22 14.51 8.65 -5.17
N ASP A 23 13.46 8.00 -5.67
CA ASP A 23 13.35 7.46 -7.03
C ASP A 23 12.50 8.33 -7.95
N GLY A 24 11.68 9.23 -7.41
CA GLY A 24 10.84 10.12 -8.21
C GLY A 24 10.08 11.16 -7.39
N VAL A 25 9.43 12.07 -8.10
CA VAL A 25 8.56 13.11 -7.52
C VAL A 25 7.18 13.02 -8.15
N THR A 26 6.16 13.10 -7.32
CA THR A 26 4.80 13.39 -7.77
C THR A 26 4.46 14.84 -7.46
N THR A 27 3.96 15.56 -8.45
CA THR A 27 3.44 16.91 -8.25
C THR A 27 1.95 16.98 -8.55
N ASN A 28 1.36 18.12 -8.21
CA ASN A 28 0.06 18.53 -8.70
C ASN A 28 0.07 20.07 -8.86
N PRO A 29 -0.90 20.66 -9.59
CA PRO A 29 -0.90 22.08 -9.90
C PRO A 29 -0.96 22.95 -8.64
N SER A 30 -1.63 22.47 -7.58
CA SER A 30 -1.75 23.18 -6.32
C SER A 30 -0.43 23.26 -5.56
N LEU A 31 0.37 22.19 -5.54
CA LEU A 31 1.69 22.17 -4.91
C LEU A 31 2.65 23.11 -5.64
N ILE A 32 2.69 23.04 -6.98
CA ILE A 32 3.55 23.91 -7.79
C ILE A 32 3.18 25.38 -7.58
N LYS A 33 1.89 25.72 -7.63
CA LYS A 33 1.41 27.09 -7.39
C LYS A 33 1.78 27.59 -6.00
N LYS A 34 1.63 26.77 -4.96
CA LYS A 34 2.03 27.12 -3.58
C LYS A 34 3.54 27.38 -3.48
N ALA A 35 4.36 26.54 -4.10
CA ALA A 35 5.81 26.67 -4.07
C ALA A 35 6.28 27.95 -4.79
N VAL A 36 5.77 28.22 -6.00
CA VAL A 36 6.09 29.44 -6.76
C VAL A 36 5.64 30.70 -6.01
N ASN A 37 4.43 30.70 -5.43
CA ASN A 37 3.94 31.86 -4.66
C ASN A 37 4.79 32.15 -3.43
N ALA A 38 5.29 31.12 -2.75
CA ALA A 38 6.17 31.29 -1.59
C ALA A 38 7.50 31.94 -1.96
N LEU A 39 8.03 31.68 -3.16
CA LEU A 39 9.25 32.32 -3.68
C LEU A 39 8.99 33.75 -4.13
N LYS A 40 7.87 34.02 -4.82
CA LYS A 40 7.47 35.39 -5.19
C LYS A 40 7.30 36.29 -3.96
N ALA A 41 6.81 35.75 -2.84
CA ALA A 41 6.70 36.47 -1.57
C ALA A 41 8.07 36.84 -0.95
N LYS A 42 9.14 36.13 -1.31
CA LYS A 42 10.53 36.42 -0.91
C LYS A 42 11.28 37.31 -1.92
N SER A 43 10.56 37.98 -2.81
CA SER A 43 11.10 38.82 -3.90
C SER A 43 11.87 38.07 -5.00
N GLU A 44 11.69 36.75 -5.11
CA GLU A 44 12.19 35.98 -6.25
C GLU A 44 11.12 35.96 -7.36
N ASN A 45 11.35 36.68 -8.46
CA ASN A 45 10.45 36.66 -9.60
C ASN A 45 10.70 35.41 -10.46
N ILE A 46 10.17 34.26 -10.03
CA ILE A 46 10.29 33.00 -10.76
C ILE A 46 9.01 32.63 -11.50
N GLU A 47 9.15 32.31 -12.78
CA GLU A 47 8.08 31.81 -13.62
C GLU A 47 7.86 30.31 -13.41
N MET A 48 6.60 29.87 -13.51
CA MET A 48 6.21 28.47 -13.26
C MET A 48 6.94 27.50 -14.19
N GLU A 49 7.15 27.89 -15.44
CA GLU A 49 7.91 27.10 -16.40
C GLU A 49 9.36 26.86 -15.95
N THR A 50 10.06 27.93 -15.54
CA THR A 50 11.43 27.84 -15.04
C THR A 50 11.49 26.96 -13.79
N TYR A 51 10.48 27.06 -12.93
CA TYR A 51 10.39 26.25 -11.72
C TYR A 51 10.24 24.75 -12.01
N ILE A 52 9.39 24.37 -12.98
CA ILE A 52 9.23 22.97 -13.38
C ILE A 52 10.54 22.42 -13.97
N LYS A 53 11.25 23.22 -14.78
CA LYS A 53 12.57 22.83 -15.32
C LYS A 53 13.55 22.53 -14.18
N GLN A 54 13.61 23.40 -13.17
CA GLN A 54 14.47 23.19 -12.00
C GLN A 54 14.11 21.90 -11.24
N ILE A 55 12.83 21.56 -11.12
CA ILE A 55 12.41 20.28 -10.49
C ILE A 55 12.95 19.10 -11.30
N CYS A 56 12.76 19.12 -12.63
CA CYS A 56 13.25 18.08 -13.52
C CYS A 56 14.78 17.93 -13.47
N GLU A 57 15.52 19.04 -13.50
CA GLU A 57 16.98 19.08 -13.41
C GLU A 57 17.47 18.58 -12.05
N THR A 58 16.81 18.99 -10.96
CA THR A 58 17.20 18.59 -9.60
C THR A 58 17.09 17.08 -9.40
N LEU A 59 16.08 16.44 -9.99
CA LEU A 59 15.94 14.98 -9.91
C LEU A 59 16.95 14.24 -10.78
N GLY A 60 17.27 14.81 -11.95
CA GLY A 60 18.15 14.20 -12.93
C GLY A 60 17.50 13.05 -13.71
N GLU A 61 18.28 12.50 -14.62
CA GLU A 61 17.83 11.43 -15.52
C GLU A 61 17.43 10.15 -14.75
N GLY A 62 16.47 9.41 -15.31
CA GLY A 62 16.01 8.14 -14.74
C GLY A 62 15.03 8.25 -13.57
N LYS A 63 14.89 9.43 -12.94
CA LYS A 63 13.97 9.66 -11.81
C LYS A 63 12.69 10.38 -12.24
N PRO A 64 11.55 9.69 -12.39
CA PRO A 64 10.31 10.28 -12.92
C PRO A 64 9.79 11.49 -12.13
N VAL A 65 9.40 12.54 -12.84
CA VAL A 65 8.63 13.70 -12.36
C VAL A 65 7.22 13.61 -12.94
N SER A 66 6.22 13.37 -12.08
CA SER A 66 4.82 13.36 -12.52
C SER A 66 4.25 14.78 -12.57
N LEU A 67 3.84 15.22 -13.76
CA LEU A 67 3.19 16.53 -14.01
C LEU A 67 1.74 16.33 -14.42
N GLU A 68 0.81 16.98 -13.72
CA GLU A 68 -0.63 16.74 -13.86
C GLU A 68 -1.30 17.74 -14.82
N VAL A 69 -2.18 17.23 -15.68
CA VAL A 69 -3.08 18.05 -16.51
C VAL A 69 -4.16 18.70 -15.64
N ILE A 70 -4.73 19.80 -16.11
CA ILE A 70 -5.75 20.57 -15.36
C ILE A 70 -7.14 20.32 -15.95
N SER A 71 -7.23 20.17 -17.27
CA SER A 71 -8.50 19.94 -17.97
C SER A 71 -9.09 18.56 -17.68
N LEU A 72 -10.41 18.44 -17.86
CA LEU A 72 -11.17 17.19 -17.66
C LEU A 72 -11.78 16.63 -18.95
N THR A 73 -11.63 17.33 -20.07
CA THR A 73 -12.13 16.89 -21.38
C THR A 73 -11.01 16.32 -22.24
N ARG A 74 -11.29 15.28 -23.02
CA ARG A 74 -10.29 14.54 -23.79
C ARG A 74 -9.38 15.44 -24.63
N GLY A 75 -9.95 16.33 -25.45
CA GLY A 75 -9.17 17.15 -26.38
C GLY A 75 -8.17 18.05 -25.67
N LYS A 76 -8.62 18.74 -24.61
CA LYS A 76 -7.76 19.63 -23.83
C LYS A 76 -6.72 18.87 -23.01
N MET A 77 -7.08 17.70 -22.46
CA MET A 77 -6.12 16.86 -21.74
C MET A 77 -4.97 16.38 -22.64
N ILE A 78 -5.24 16.01 -23.89
CA ILE A 78 -4.20 15.60 -24.84
C ILE A 78 -3.29 16.78 -25.18
N GLU A 79 -3.87 17.95 -25.49
CA GLU A 79 -3.12 19.16 -25.79
C GLU A 79 -2.21 19.56 -24.61
N GLU A 80 -2.75 19.61 -23.39
CA GLU A 80 -1.98 19.91 -22.18
C GLU A 80 -0.88 18.86 -21.93
N ALA A 81 -1.19 17.57 -22.08
CA ALA A 81 -0.24 16.48 -21.89
C ALA A 81 0.94 16.57 -22.87
N GLU A 82 0.68 16.80 -24.15
CA GLU A 82 1.72 16.94 -25.18
C GLU A 82 2.57 18.19 -24.95
N ILE A 83 1.95 19.32 -24.60
CA ILE A 83 2.68 20.54 -24.26
C ILE A 83 3.60 20.30 -23.07
N LEU A 84 3.09 19.74 -21.96
CA LEU A 84 3.90 19.44 -20.78
C LEU A 84 5.03 18.48 -21.12
N TYR A 85 4.75 17.39 -21.83
CA TYR A 85 5.73 16.37 -22.16
C TYR A 85 6.83 16.93 -23.06
N HIS A 86 6.51 17.50 -24.22
CA HIS A 86 7.53 17.97 -25.16
C HIS A 86 8.34 19.17 -24.63
N LYS A 87 7.73 19.98 -23.77
CA LYS A 87 8.38 21.14 -23.18
C LYS A 87 9.38 20.79 -22.08
N PHE A 88 9.03 19.84 -21.21
CA PHE A 88 9.82 19.53 -20.02
C PHE A 88 10.62 18.23 -20.14
N ASN A 89 10.20 17.27 -20.97
CA ASN A 89 10.91 16.00 -21.10
C ASN A 89 12.31 16.16 -21.72
N LYS A 90 12.51 17.19 -22.56
CA LYS A 90 13.84 17.51 -23.13
C LYS A 90 14.89 17.98 -22.11
N ILE A 91 14.49 18.24 -20.87
CA ILE A 91 15.36 18.76 -19.82
C ILE A 91 16.19 17.62 -19.20
N ALA A 92 15.53 16.54 -18.78
CA ALA A 92 16.17 15.40 -18.11
C ALA A 92 15.57 14.03 -18.50
N GLY A 93 14.74 13.97 -19.55
CA GLY A 93 14.15 12.72 -20.04
C GLY A 93 13.24 11.99 -19.04
N ASN A 94 12.77 12.70 -18.01
CA ASN A 94 12.16 12.10 -16.82
C ASN A 94 10.70 12.51 -16.59
N VAL A 95 10.03 13.13 -17.56
CA VAL A 95 8.65 13.60 -17.38
C VAL A 95 7.67 12.46 -17.58
N VAL A 96 6.71 12.36 -16.66
CA VAL A 96 5.58 11.45 -16.73
C VAL A 96 4.30 12.26 -16.62
N ILE A 97 3.36 12.08 -17.55
CA ILE A 97 2.12 12.86 -17.53
C ILE A 97 1.13 12.21 -16.59
N LYS A 98 0.65 12.97 -15.62
CA LYS A 98 -0.30 12.52 -14.63
C LYS A 98 -1.72 12.82 -15.09
N ILE A 99 -2.51 11.78 -15.32
CA ILE A 99 -3.85 11.87 -15.89
C ILE A 99 -4.85 11.30 -14.88
N PRO A 100 -5.93 12.01 -14.53
CA PRO A 100 -7.00 11.41 -13.74
C PRO A 100 -7.67 10.28 -14.52
N ILE A 101 -7.97 9.16 -13.84
CA ILE A 101 -8.57 7.99 -14.51
C ILE A 101 -9.90 8.31 -15.21
N ASN A 102 -10.67 9.27 -14.66
CA ASN A 102 -12.02 9.72 -15.05
C ASN A 102 -12.81 8.65 -15.81
N THR A 103 -13.49 7.82 -15.00
CA THR A 103 -14.53 6.84 -15.39
C THR A 103 -15.95 7.29 -15.03
N TYR A 104 -16.10 8.42 -14.34
CA TYR A 104 -17.40 9.03 -13.97
C TYR A 104 -17.19 10.45 -13.42
N ASN A 105 -17.84 11.47 -14.02
CA ASN A 105 -17.72 12.88 -13.58
C ASN A 105 -19.03 13.43 -12.96
N GLY A 106 -20.07 12.61 -12.78
CA GLY A 106 -21.37 13.06 -12.29
C GLY A 106 -22.35 13.41 -13.42
N GLU A 107 -22.79 14.66 -13.48
CA GLU A 107 -24.00 15.09 -14.23
C GLU A 107 -23.89 15.00 -15.77
N ASP A 108 -22.68 14.91 -16.34
CA ASP A 108 -22.45 14.81 -17.78
C ASP A 108 -21.71 13.52 -18.17
N THR A 109 -22.49 12.52 -18.58
CA THR A 109 -22.00 11.19 -18.96
C THR A 109 -21.21 11.17 -20.28
N THR A 110 -21.20 12.26 -21.04
CA THR A 110 -20.48 12.31 -22.33
C THR A 110 -18.96 12.26 -22.16
N SER A 111 -18.47 12.73 -21.01
CA SER A 111 -17.04 12.82 -20.66
C SER A 111 -16.54 11.73 -19.71
N ASP A 112 -17.43 10.81 -19.31
CA ASP A 112 -17.17 9.86 -18.23
C ASP A 112 -15.95 8.98 -18.45
N TYR A 113 -15.50 8.74 -19.68
CA TYR A 113 -14.35 7.88 -19.98
C TYR A 113 -13.19 8.64 -20.63
N ASP A 114 -13.21 9.97 -20.59
CA ASP A 114 -12.21 10.77 -21.27
C ASP A 114 -10.81 10.53 -20.71
N GLY A 115 -10.66 10.35 -19.39
CA GLY A 115 -9.37 10.00 -18.77
C GLY A 115 -8.81 8.72 -19.37
N LEU A 116 -9.62 7.65 -19.39
CA LEU A 116 -9.22 6.35 -19.96
C LEU A 116 -8.87 6.43 -21.46
N LYS A 117 -9.65 7.19 -22.24
CA LYS A 117 -9.36 7.42 -23.67
C LYS A 117 -8.03 8.15 -23.86
N VAL A 118 -7.75 9.17 -23.05
CA VAL A 118 -6.49 9.93 -23.07
C VAL A 118 -5.32 9.03 -22.70
N ILE A 119 -5.44 8.23 -21.64
CA ILE A 119 -4.40 7.27 -21.24
C ILE A 119 -4.06 6.33 -22.40
N SER A 120 -5.09 5.80 -23.08
CA SER A 120 -4.91 4.94 -24.24
C SER A 120 -4.25 5.64 -25.42
N GLU A 121 -4.57 6.91 -25.65
CA GLU A 121 -3.98 7.68 -26.75
C GLU A 121 -2.51 8.03 -26.47
N LEU A 122 -2.20 8.53 -25.28
CA LEU A 122 -0.83 8.85 -24.87
C LEU A 122 0.06 7.61 -24.80
N GLY A 123 -0.48 6.48 -24.31
CA GLY A 123 0.23 5.20 -24.30
C GLY A 123 0.60 4.70 -25.71
N ARG A 124 -0.26 4.94 -26.72
CA ARG A 124 0.07 4.64 -28.13
C ARG A 124 1.12 5.57 -28.73
N LYS A 125 1.29 6.77 -28.17
CA LYS A 125 2.30 7.77 -28.55
C LYS A 125 3.63 7.59 -27.78
N ASP A 126 3.77 6.49 -27.01
CA ASP A 126 4.90 6.23 -26.11
C ASP A 126 5.15 7.37 -25.09
N ILE A 127 4.10 8.14 -24.74
CA ILE A 127 4.16 9.14 -23.69
C ILE A 127 3.86 8.44 -22.36
N PRO A 128 4.79 8.41 -21.39
CA PRO A 128 4.58 7.70 -20.13
C PRO A 128 3.51 8.39 -19.28
N VAL A 129 2.49 7.61 -18.90
CA VAL A 129 1.36 8.11 -18.10
C VAL A 129 1.38 7.57 -16.67
N ASN A 130 1.18 8.45 -15.69
CA ASN A 130 0.85 8.12 -14.31
C ASN A 130 -0.64 8.38 -14.07
N VAL A 131 -1.43 7.33 -13.91
CA VAL A 131 -2.86 7.48 -13.71
C VAL A 131 -3.17 7.79 -12.25
N THR A 132 -3.89 8.87 -11.98
CA THR A 132 -4.24 9.34 -10.63
C THR A 132 -5.74 9.25 -10.36
N LEU A 133 -6.13 9.50 -9.10
CA LEU A 133 -7.52 9.38 -8.61
C LEU A 133 -8.09 7.97 -8.71
N ILE A 134 -7.24 6.95 -8.58
CA ILE A 134 -7.69 5.55 -8.53
C ILE A 134 -8.22 5.27 -7.12
N MET A 135 -9.49 4.90 -7.04
CA MET A 135 -10.21 4.57 -5.81
C MET A 135 -10.65 3.09 -5.79
N SER A 136 -10.53 2.36 -6.90
CA SER A 136 -10.91 0.95 -6.97
C SER A 136 -9.91 0.08 -7.75
N SER A 137 -10.00 -1.23 -7.54
CA SER A 137 -9.12 -2.20 -8.19
C SER A 137 -9.39 -2.28 -9.71
N GLU A 138 -10.65 -2.12 -10.10
CA GLU A 138 -11.10 -2.14 -11.49
C GLU A 138 -10.56 -0.92 -12.25
N GLN A 139 -10.56 0.26 -11.63
CA GLN A 139 -9.97 1.47 -12.20
C GLN A 139 -8.47 1.28 -12.49
N ALA A 140 -7.73 0.67 -11.55
CA ALA A 140 -6.32 0.35 -11.76
C ALA A 140 -6.11 -0.65 -12.90
N LEU A 141 -6.97 -1.68 -12.99
CA LEU A 141 -6.90 -2.66 -14.08
C LEU A 141 -7.15 -2.01 -15.45
N LEU A 142 -8.15 -1.13 -15.55
CA LEU A 142 -8.46 -0.39 -16.77
C LEU A 142 -7.30 0.54 -17.15
N ALA A 143 -6.72 1.25 -16.19
CA ALA A 143 -5.54 2.09 -16.39
C ALA A 143 -4.39 1.29 -17.03
N ALA A 144 -4.07 0.13 -16.44
CA ALA A 144 -3.00 -0.73 -16.94
C ALA A 144 -3.28 -1.23 -18.36
N LYS A 145 -4.51 -1.69 -18.63
CA LYS A 145 -4.92 -2.12 -19.97
C LYS A 145 -4.90 -1.01 -21.02
N ALA A 146 -5.12 0.24 -20.60
CA ALA A 146 -5.01 1.41 -21.46
C ALA A 146 -3.55 1.79 -21.76
N GLY A 147 -2.55 1.19 -21.11
CA GLY A 147 -1.13 1.47 -21.37
C GLY A 147 -0.51 2.46 -20.39
N ALA A 148 -1.08 2.61 -19.19
CA ALA A 148 -0.46 3.40 -18.14
C ALA A 148 0.91 2.83 -17.74
N LYS A 149 1.90 3.70 -17.52
CA LYS A 149 3.19 3.33 -16.93
C LYS A 149 3.06 3.16 -15.42
N TYR A 150 2.33 4.07 -14.78
CA TYR A 150 2.04 4.03 -13.34
C TYR A 150 0.55 4.13 -13.06
N ALA A 151 0.12 3.51 -11.97
CA ALA A 151 -1.21 3.64 -11.39
C ALA A 151 -1.07 4.13 -9.94
N SER A 152 -1.71 5.25 -9.61
CA SER A 152 -1.66 5.92 -8.30
C SER A 152 -2.98 5.79 -7.52
N PRO A 153 -3.24 4.64 -6.87
CA PRO A 153 -4.37 4.46 -5.95
C PRO A 153 -4.25 5.32 -4.68
N PHE A 154 -5.35 5.91 -4.24
CA PHE A 154 -5.39 6.85 -3.12
C PHE A 154 -5.74 6.14 -1.81
N ALA A 155 -4.77 5.43 -1.23
CA ALA A 155 -4.96 4.63 -0.03
C ALA A 155 -5.58 5.44 1.14
N GLY A 156 -4.99 6.58 1.50
CA GLY A 156 -5.55 7.39 2.60
C GLY A 156 -6.92 8.00 2.33
N ARG A 157 -7.32 8.20 1.06
CA ARG A 157 -8.69 8.66 0.77
C ARG A 157 -9.72 7.56 0.95
N ILE A 158 -9.35 6.30 0.75
CA ILE A 158 -10.19 5.15 1.06
C ILE A 158 -10.41 5.05 2.56
N ASP A 159 -9.35 5.19 3.36
CA ASP A 159 -9.48 5.21 4.82
C ASP A 159 -10.39 6.36 5.28
N ASP A 160 -10.18 7.57 4.75
CA ASP A 160 -11.02 8.75 5.03
C ASP A 160 -12.51 8.47 4.67
N TYR A 161 -12.75 7.80 3.54
CA TYR A 161 -14.09 7.47 3.05
C TYR A 161 -14.80 6.45 3.94
N ILE A 162 -14.11 5.37 4.31
CA ILE A 162 -14.65 4.33 5.18
C ILE A 162 -14.99 4.92 6.56
N ARG A 163 -14.08 5.70 7.15
CA ARG A 163 -14.33 6.39 8.43
C ARG A 163 -15.55 7.30 8.37
N LYS A 164 -15.71 8.05 7.28
CA LYS A 164 -16.85 8.95 7.08
C LYS A 164 -18.17 8.18 6.98
N ASN A 165 -18.19 7.05 6.29
CA ASN A 165 -19.38 6.20 6.20
C ASN A 165 -19.78 5.58 7.55
N LEU A 166 -18.83 5.48 8.49
CA LEU A 166 -19.05 5.01 9.85
C LEU A 166 -19.36 6.15 10.84
N ASP A 167 -19.45 7.39 10.38
CA ASP A 167 -19.63 8.60 11.20
C ASP A 167 -18.56 8.78 12.31
N ILE A 168 -17.34 8.30 12.04
CA ILE A 168 -16.20 8.46 12.94
C ILE A 168 -15.60 9.86 12.74
N LYS A 169 -15.36 10.60 13.82
CA LYS A 169 -14.58 11.85 13.79
C LYS A 169 -13.09 11.52 13.79
N PHE A 170 -12.32 12.08 12.87
CA PHE A 170 -10.89 11.81 12.73
C PHE A 170 -10.10 13.01 12.18
N GLU A 171 -8.82 13.04 12.49
CA GLU A 171 -7.79 13.82 11.81
C GLU A 171 -7.13 13.01 10.68
N LYS A 172 -6.60 13.69 9.67
CA LYS A 172 -6.04 13.03 8.48
C LYS A 172 -4.89 12.07 8.78
N GLN A 173 -4.13 12.30 9.85
CA GLN A 173 -2.97 11.47 10.21
C GLN A 173 -3.35 10.30 11.12
N ASP A 174 -4.57 10.29 11.67
CA ASP A 174 -5.04 9.25 12.57
C ASP A 174 -4.93 7.88 11.91
N TYR A 175 -4.68 6.87 12.73
CA TYR A 175 -4.67 5.48 12.30
C TYR A 175 -6.10 4.91 12.26
N PHE A 176 -6.43 4.16 11.21
CA PHE A 176 -7.68 3.43 11.13
C PHE A 176 -7.43 1.97 11.51
N ASP A 177 -7.99 1.52 12.63
CA ASP A 177 -7.88 0.12 13.02
C ASP A 177 -8.86 -0.75 12.23
N PHE A 178 -8.49 -1.07 10.98
CA PHE A 178 -9.33 -1.85 10.08
C PHE A 178 -9.60 -3.28 10.61
N CYS A 179 -8.65 -3.88 11.33
CA CYS A 179 -8.81 -5.19 11.97
C CYS A 179 -9.92 -5.17 13.03
N LEU A 180 -9.92 -4.15 13.89
CA LEU A 180 -10.97 -3.98 14.88
C LEU A 180 -12.34 -3.78 14.21
N MET A 181 -12.39 -2.94 13.18
CA MET A 181 -13.63 -2.67 12.46
C MET A 181 -14.17 -3.90 11.74
N GLU A 182 -13.31 -4.73 11.16
CA GLU A 182 -13.68 -6.00 10.55
C GLU A 182 -14.21 -6.99 11.59
N ALA A 183 -13.55 -7.12 12.74
CA ALA A 183 -14.01 -7.99 13.82
C ALA A 183 -15.40 -7.58 14.35
N ILE A 184 -15.67 -6.28 14.47
CA ILE A 184 -17.00 -5.76 14.84
C ILE A 184 -18.05 -6.12 13.77
N GLY A 185 -17.69 -5.99 12.49
CA GLY A 185 -18.56 -6.36 11.37
C GLY A 185 -18.89 -7.85 11.36
N GLU A 186 -17.87 -8.70 11.53
CA GLU A 186 -18.01 -10.16 11.60
C GLU A 186 -18.90 -10.59 12.78
N GLN A 187 -18.70 -10.01 13.96
CA GLN A 187 -19.54 -10.32 15.12
C GLN A 187 -21.02 -10.03 14.84
N ARG A 188 -21.34 -8.83 14.32
CA ARG A 188 -22.71 -8.44 13.95
C ARG A 188 -23.30 -9.36 12.88
N PHE A 189 -22.47 -9.79 11.93
CA PHE A 189 -22.87 -10.73 10.90
C PHE A 189 -23.25 -12.10 11.49
N TYR A 190 -22.45 -12.65 12.40
CA TYR A 190 -22.72 -13.94 13.03
C TYR A 190 -24.01 -13.93 13.86
N GLU A 191 -24.21 -12.90 14.68
CA GLU A 191 -25.45 -12.71 15.45
C GLU A 191 -26.68 -12.72 14.53
N ARG A 192 -26.59 -12.07 13.36
CA ARG A 192 -27.72 -11.96 12.42
C ARG A 192 -27.97 -13.22 11.60
N ILE A 193 -26.92 -13.98 11.29
CA ILE A 193 -27.03 -15.25 10.57
C ILE A 193 -27.64 -16.33 11.47
N GLU A 194 -27.33 -16.33 12.76
CA GLU A 194 -27.92 -17.27 13.71
C GLU A 194 -29.46 -17.14 13.75
N ASP A 195 -29.97 -15.92 13.82
CA ASP A 195 -31.41 -15.59 13.72
C ASP A 195 -32.05 -16.04 12.39
N ALA A 196 -31.26 -16.05 11.31
CA ALA A 196 -31.73 -16.35 9.95
C ALA A 196 -31.48 -17.81 9.54
N SER A 197 -30.87 -18.63 10.39
CA SER A 197 -30.41 -20.00 10.08
C SER A 197 -31.53 -20.95 9.65
N HIS A 198 -32.77 -20.71 10.10
CA HIS A 198 -33.95 -21.50 9.73
C HIS A 198 -34.60 -21.08 8.40
N LYS A 199 -34.15 -19.98 7.79
CA LYS A 199 -34.72 -19.45 6.54
C LYS A 199 -34.08 -20.12 5.31
N PRO A 200 -34.79 -20.19 4.16
CA PRO A 200 -34.20 -20.70 2.92
C PRO A 200 -33.00 -19.84 2.48
N PRO A 201 -31.92 -20.43 1.93
CA PRO A 201 -30.69 -19.69 1.58
C PRO A 201 -30.92 -18.46 0.68
N GLN A 202 -31.91 -18.51 -0.21
CA GLN A 202 -32.24 -17.39 -1.09
C GLN A 202 -32.72 -16.15 -0.32
N SER A 203 -33.50 -16.32 0.75
CA SER A 203 -34.00 -15.17 1.51
C SER A 203 -32.89 -14.55 2.36
N VAL A 204 -31.98 -15.36 2.89
CA VAL A 204 -30.76 -14.91 3.59
C VAL A 204 -29.85 -14.13 2.62
N TYR A 205 -29.65 -14.65 1.40
CA TYR A 205 -28.83 -13.99 0.37
C TYR A 205 -29.39 -12.62 -0.10
N LEU A 206 -30.72 -12.46 -0.09
CA LEU A 206 -31.38 -11.21 -0.49
C LEU A 206 -31.60 -10.24 0.68
N ASP A 207 -31.33 -10.64 1.93
CA ASP A 207 -31.52 -9.81 3.11
C ASP A 207 -30.56 -8.61 3.10
N GLN A 208 -31.14 -7.40 3.11
CA GLN A 208 -30.37 -6.16 3.05
C GLN A 208 -29.59 -5.88 4.34
N GLU A 209 -30.10 -6.29 5.49
CA GLU A 209 -29.42 -6.05 6.76
C GLU A 209 -28.19 -6.94 6.89
N ILE A 210 -28.29 -8.20 6.43
CA ILE A 210 -27.13 -9.11 6.36
C ILE A 210 -26.07 -8.55 5.41
N LYS A 211 -26.46 -8.01 4.25
CA LYS A 211 -25.51 -7.35 3.32
C LYS A 211 -24.82 -6.14 3.95
N LYS A 212 -25.57 -5.29 4.67
CA LYS A 212 -24.98 -4.14 5.40
C LYS A 212 -23.97 -4.58 6.45
N CYS A 213 -24.18 -5.72 7.11
CA CYS A 213 -23.20 -6.28 8.05
C CYS A 213 -21.92 -6.75 7.35
N ILE A 214 -22.04 -7.40 6.18
CA ILE A 214 -20.89 -7.83 5.37
C ILE A 214 -20.07 -6.63 4.89
N ASP A 215 -20.75 -5.59 4.43
CA ASP A 215 -20.13 -4.36 3.92
C ASP A 215 -19.73 -3.38 5.05
N PHE A 216 -19.92 -3.76 6.31
CA PHE A 216 -19.58 -2.89 7.44
C PHE A 216 -18.08 -2.57 7.43
N ALA A 217 -17.77 -1.26 7.46
CA ALA A 217 -16.41 -0.74 7.38
C ALA A 217 -15.62 -1.16 6.12
N LYS A 218 -16.33 -1.55 5.05
CA LYS A 218 -15.73 -1.94 3.77
C LYS A 218 -16.34 -1.11 2.63
N ASP A 219 -15.52 -0.80 1.64
CA ASP A 219 -15.98 -0.28 0.35
C ASP A 219 -15.82 -1.38 -0.71
N LYS A 220 -16.93 -2.01 -1.12
CA LYS A 220 -16.94 -3.11 -2.10
C LYS A 220 -15.94 -4.23 -1.75
N GLY A 221 -15.87 -4.60 -0.47
CA GLY A 221 -14.95 -5.62 0.04
C GLY A 221 -13.52 -5.12 0.37
N ILE A 222 -13.23 -3.83 0.20
CA ILE A 222 -11.97 -3.20 0.61
C ILE A 222 -12.13 -2.60 2.00
N GLY A 223 -11.45 -3.15 3.01
CA GLY A 223 -11.50 -2.66 4.39
C GLY A 223 -10.53 -1.52 4.71
N SER A 224 -9.51 -1.32 3.88
CA SER A 224 -8.54 -0.24 4.05
C SER A 224 -7.91 0.18 2.72
N GLY A 225 -7.31 1.36 2.69
CA GLY A 225 -6.51 1.84 1.57
C GLY A 225 -5.34 0.92 1.25
N VAL A 226 -4.72 0.29 2.25
CA VAL A 226 -3.64 -0.68 2.04
C VAL A 226 -4.19 -1.97 1.41
N ASP A 227 -5.40 -2.40 1.77
CA ASP A 227 -6.04 -3.55 1.14
C ASP A 227 -6.42 -3.29 -0.33
N LEU A 228 -6.77 -2.05 -0.68
CA LEU A 228 -6.89 -1.64 -2.08
C LEU A 228 -5.58 -1.88 -2.83
N ILE A 229 -4.44 -1.44 -2.27
CA ILE A 229 -3.12 -1.68 -2.88
C ILE A 229 -2.85 -3.17 -3.05
N LYS A 230 -3.08 -3.98 -2.00
CA LYS A 230 -2.87 -5.44 -2.06
C LYS A 230 -3.73 -6.08 -3.15
N SER A 231 -5.00 -5.69 -3.27
CA SER A 231 -5.92 -6.18 -4.29
C SER A 231 -5.43 -5.83 -5.71
N ILE A 232 -5.03 -4.58 -5.94
CA ILE A 232 -4.46 -4.14 -7.23
C ILE A 232 -3.20 -4.94 -7.57
N MET A 233 -2.28 -5.07 -6.62
CA MET A 233 -1.02 -5.81 -6.82
C MET A 233 -1.28 -7.29 -7.13
N LYS A 234 -2.27 -7.92 -6.49
CA LYS A 234 -2.68 -9.30 -6.78
C LYS A 234 -3.21 -9.43 -8.20
N ILE A 235 -4.07 -8.50 -8.64
CA ILE A 235 -4.59 -8.47 -10.01
C ILE A 235 -3.45 -8.29 -11.01
N TYR A 236 -2.56 -7.31 -10.78
CA TYR A 236 -1.44 -7.02 -11.67
C TYR A 236 -0.50 -8.20 -11.80
N LYS A 237 -0.20 -8.89 -10.70
CA LYS A 237 0.59 -10.13 -10.71
C LYS A 237 -0.10 -11.24 -11.50
N ASN A 238 -1.39 -11.47 -11.26
CA ASN A 238 -2.13 -12.55 -11.92
C ASN A 238 -2.25 -12.36 -13.44
N TYR A 239 -2.37 -11.12 -13.89
CA TYR A 239 -2.50 -10.78 -15.31
C TYR A 239 -1.20 -10.27 -15.95
N ASN A 240 -0.06 -10.40 -15.28
CA ASN A 240 1.26 -9.93 -15.73
C ASN A 240 1.24 -8.48 -16.26
N MET A 241 0.58 -7.59 -15.53
CA MET A 241 0.52 -6.17 -15.87
C MET A 241 1.90 -5.53 -15.69
N LYS A 242 2.35 -4.78 -16.70
CA LYS A 242 3.65 -4.05 -16.66
C LYS A 242 3.57 -2.73 -15.90
N THR A 243 2.36 -2.22 -15.68
CA THR A 243 2.10 -0.97 -14.95
C THR A 243 2.57 -1.10 -13.50
N GLU A 244 3.30 -0.10 -13.03
CA GLU A 244 3.76 -0.06 -11.64
C GLU A 244 2.76 0.69 -10.74
N VAL A 245 2.57 0.24 -9.51
CA VAL A 245 1.66 0.89 -8.54
C VAL A 245 2.46 1.89 -7.70
N ILE A 246 2.00 3.14 -7.66
CA ILE A 246 2.48 4.19 -6.74
C ILE A 246 1.42 4.37 -5.66
N ALA A 247 1.62 3.79 -4.48
CA ALA A 247 0.69 3.97 -3.36
C ALA A 247 0.65 5.46 -2.97
N ALA A 248 -0.45 6.14 -3.29
CA ALA A 248 -0.60 7.58 -3.16
C ALA A 248 -1.57 7.95 -2.03
N SER A 249 -1.58 9.24 -1.66
CA SER A 249 -2.36 9.75 -0.52
C SER A 249 -2.04 9.02 0.80
N ILE A 250 -0.79 8.62 1.02
CA ILE A 250 -0.32 8.07 2.29
C ILE A 250 -0.41 9.15 3.38
N ARG A 251 -0.99 8.80 4.52
CA ARG A 251 -1.27 9.68 5.66
C ARG A 251 -0.27 9.53 6.80
N ASN A 252 0.22 8.33 7.02
CA ASN A 252 1.11 8.02 8.13
C ASN A 252 2.08 6.88 7.77
N ALA A 253 3.17 6.78 8.53
CA ALA A 253 4.18 5.75 8.33
C ALA A 253 3.65 4.32 8.57
N ARG A 254 2.50 4.14 9.23
CA ARG A 254 1.95 2.81 9.49
C ARG A 254 1.33 2.20 8.25
N GLN A 255 0.65 2.99 7.42
CA GLN A 255 0.17 2.52 6.11
C GLN A 255 1.33 2.02 5.24
N VAL A 256 2.49 2.68 5.34
CA VAL A 256 3.70 2.16 4.69
C VAL A 256 4.07 0.82 5.32
N ARG A 257 4.06 0.68 6.67
CA ARG A 257 4.49 -0.55 7.36
C ARG A 257 3.59 -1.74 7.07
N GLU A 258 2.31 -1.49 6.89
CA GLU A 258 1.32 -2.48 6.48
C GLU A 258 1.47 -2.87 5.01
N MET A 259 2.17 -2.06 4.23
CA MET A 259 2.79 -2.46 2.97
C MET A 259 4.04 -3.36 3.19
N GLY A 260 4.33 -3.82 4.43
CA GLY A 260 5.19 -4.95 4.92
C GLY A 260 4.46 -6.31 5.17
N GLY A 261 5.00 -7.50 4.79
CA GLY A 261 4.31 -8.82 4.76
C GLY A 261 4.99 -10.11 4.17
N LEU A 262 6.26 -10.48 4.47
CA LEU A 262 6.91 -11.78 4.10
C LEU A 262 6.06 -13.02 4.45
N ALA A 263 5.25 -13.00 5.51
CA ALA A 263 4.65 -14.24 6.03
C ALA A 263 3.77 -14.96 4.99
N GLU A 264 3.22 -14.21 4.04
CA GLU A 264 2.47 -14.75 2.89
C GLU A 264 3.37 -15.17 1.71
N LYS A 265 4.63 -14.73 1.65
CA LYS A 265 5.55 -15.06 0.55
C LYS A 265 6.49 -16.21 0.83
N MET A 266 6.82 -16.51 2.09
CA MET A 266 7.71 -17.63 2.45
C MET A 266 7.06 -18.74 3.30
N PRO A 267 6.00 -19.41 2.84
CA PRO A 267 5.33 -20.43 3.64
C PRO A 267 6.26 -21.62 3.97
N LEU A 268 7.14 -22.00 3.04
CA LEU A 268 8.08 -23.11 3.24
C LEU A 268 9.22 -22.75 4.22
N THR A 269 9.74 -21.53 4.15
CA THR A 269 10.78 -21.04 5.08
C THR A 269 10.21 -20.86 6.49
N ARG A 270 8.97 -20.38 6.61
CA ARG A 270 8.25 -20.35 7.89
C ARG A 270 8.11 -21.75 8.48
N ALA A 271 7.65 -22.73 7.69
CA ALA A 271 7.46 -24.10 8.15
C ALA A 271 8.78 -24.75 8.59
N THR A 272 9.83 -24.65 7.77
CA THR A 272 11.15 -25.24 8.08
C THR A 272 11.83 -24.59 9.28
N CYS A 273 11.79 -23.25 9.40
CA CYS A 273 12.31 -22.55 10.59
C CYS A 273 11.53 -22.91 11.87
N THR A 274 10.21 -23.08 11.77
CA THR A 274 9.38 -23.52 12.90
C THR A 274 9.78 -24.92 13.38
N VAL A 275 9.98 -25.86 12.44
CA VAL A 275 10.38 -27.25 12.73
C VAL A 275 11.81 -27.32 13.32
N ALA A 276 12.77 -26.65 12.70
CA ALA A 276 14.16 -26.62 13.18
C ALA A 276 14.25 -26.03 14.59
N SER A 277 13.50 -24.97 14.85
CA SER A 277 13.49 -24.31 16.16
C SER A 277 12.75 -25.13 17.23
N ALA A 278 11.65 -25.81 16.87
CA ALA A 278 10.97 -26.75 17.77
C ALA A 278 11.92 -27.89 18.21
N SER A 279 12.84 -28.31 17.33
CA SER A 279 13.93 -29.23 17.68
C SER A 279 14.92 -28.63 18.68
N ILE A 280 15.42 -27.41 18.47
CA ILE A 280 16.38 -26.74 19.37
C ILE A 280 15.79 -26.47 20.76
N VAL A 281 14.54 -26.01 20.81
CA VAL A 281 13.79 -25.81 22.06
C VAL A 281 13.59 -27.15 22.79
N GLY A 282 13.50 -28.24 22.03
CA GLY A 282 13.33 -29.58 22.55
C GLY A 282 11.88 -29.87 22.87
N ILE A 283 10.99 -29.63 21.91
CA ILE A 283 9.56 -29.98 22.00
C ILE A 283 9.37 -31.41 21.45
N PRO A 284 8.54 -32.28 22.07
CA PRO A 284 8.19 -33.57 21.47
C PRO A 284 7.54 -33.39 20.08
N PRO A 285 7.87 -34.22 19.07
CA PRO A 285 8.70 -35.43 19.09
C PRO A 285 10.17 -35.23 18.64
N PHE A 286 10.67 -33.99 18.62
CA PHE A 286 11.95 -33.67 17.98
C PHE A 286 13.19 -34.12 18.78
N SER A 287 14.33 -34.29 18.10
CA SER A 287 15.55 -34.87 18.68
C SER A 287 16.14 -34.09 19.86
N GLY A 288 15.98 -32.76 19.89
CA GLY A 288 16.42 -31.95 21.02
C GLY A 288 15.59 -32.16 22.30
N PHE A 289 14.36 -32.67 22.20
CA PHE A 289 13.56 -33.07 23.37
C PHE A 289 14.19 -34.29 24.03
N TRP A 290 14.47 -35.34 23.25
CA TRP A 290 15.04 -36.59 23.75
C TRP A 290 16.42 -36.38 24.36
N SER A 291 17.26 -35.55 23.74
CA SER A 291 18.59 -35.23 24.25
C SER A 291 18.52 -34.55 25.62
N LYS A 292 17.62 -33.57 25.78
CA LYS A 292 17.42 -32.87 27.07
C LYS A 292 16.78 -33.77 28.12
N LEU A 293 15.83 -34.61 27.72
CA LEU A 293 15.16 -35.56 28.60
C LEU A 293 16.17 -36.56 29.19
N ILE A 294 17.09 -37.09 28.38
CA ILE A 294 18.16 -37.98 28.84
C ILE A 294 19.10 -37.26 29.81
N MET A 295 19.48 -36.01 29.54
CA MET A 295 20.33 -35.22 30.44
C MET A 295 19.64 -34.96 31.79
N VAL A 296 18.33 -34.67 31.79
CA VAL A 296 17.54 -34.50 33.00
C VAL A 296 17.50 -35.79 33.81
N PHE A 297 17.23 -36.95 33.18
CA PHE A 297 17.24 -38.24 33.86
C PHE A 297 18.62 -38.60 34.43
N ALA A 298 19.69 -38.37 33.67
CA ALA A 298 21.06 -38.61 34.12
C ALA A 298 21.42 -37.72 35.33
N ALA A 299 21.05 -36.45 35.31
CA ALA A 299 21.28 -35.53 36.42
C ALA A 299 20.52 -35.95 37.69
N ILE A 300 19.26 -36.39 37.53
CA ILE A 300 18.45 -36.90 38.64
C ILE A 300 19.06 -38.19 39.22
N GLN A 301 19.47 -39.13 38.37
CA GLN A 301 20.05 -40.40 38.80
C GLN A 301 21.41 -40.24 39.49
N ALA A 302 22.17 -39.22 39.11
CA ALA A 302 23.42 -38.84 39.77
C ALA A 302 23.20 -37.99 41.05
N GLY A 303 21.96 -37.72 41.45
CA GLY A 303 21.62 -36.94 42.65
C GLY A 303 21.74 -35.42 42.49
N PHE A 304 21.99 -34.90 41.28
CA PHE A 304 22.15 -33.49 40.98
C PHE A 304 20.81 -32.83 40.59
N TYR A 305 19.84 -32.79 41.50
CA TYR A 305 18.49 -32.26 41.22
C TYR A 305 18.47 -30.78 40.79
N TRP A 306 19.37 -29.97 41.33
CA TRP A 306 19.47 -28.55 40.95
C TRP A 306 19.90 -28.38 39.48
N VAL A 307 20.76 -29.27 38.97
CA VAL A 307 21.17 -29.27 37.55
C VAL A 307 19.98 -29.61 36.66
N ALA A 308 19.19 -30.61 37.05
CA ALA A 308 17.96 -30.97 36.33
C ALA A 308 16.96 -29.79 36.28
N ALA A 309 16.78 -29.08 37.39
CA ALA A 309 15.91 -27.90 37.44
C ALA A 309 16.41 -26.77 36.54
N VAL A 310 17.73 -26.52 36.51
CA VAL A 310 18.35 -25.54 35.61
C VAL A 310 18.13 -25.93 34.14
N ILE A 311 18.31 -27.20 33.77
CA ILE A 311 18.09 -27.67 32.39
C ILE A 311 16.64 -27.43 31.95
N VAL A 312 15.67 -27.73 32.80
CA VAL A 312 14.24 -27.48 32.53
C VAL A 312 13.96 -25.98 32.44
N GLY A 313 14.47 -25.19 33.39
CA GLY A 313 14.29 -23.74 33.42
C GLY A 313 14.85 -23.04 32.19
N VAL A 314 16.08 -23.38 31.79
CA VAL A 314 16.70 -22.87 30.56
C VAL A 314 15.87 -23.28 29.33
N SER A 315 15.29 -24.48 29.31
CA SER A 315 14.43 -24.93 28.21
C SER A 315 13.12 -24.12 28.13
N VAL A 316 12.49 -23.79 29.26
CA VAL A 316 11.31 -22.93 29.31
C VAL A 316 11.64 -21.49 28.90
N CYS A 317 12.75 -20.94 29.38
CA CYS A 317 13.21 -19.62 28.93
C CYS A 317 13.50 -19.60 27.42
N THR A 318 14.13 -20.65 26.91
CA THR A 318 14.40 -20.80 25.46
C THR A 318 13.10 -20.89 24.67
N LEU A 319 12.08 -21.61 25.18
CA LEU A 319 10.75 -21.67 24.58
C LEU A 319 10.08 -20.29 24.55
N ILE A 320 10.13 -19.51 25.63
CA ILE A 320 9.55 -18.16 25.70
C ILE A 320 10.25 -17.22 24.73
N MET A 321 11.59 -17.22 24.70
CA MET A 321 12.39 -16.44 23.75
C MET A 321 12.08 -16.84 22.31
N TYR A 322 11.89 -18.13 22.05
CA TYR A 322 11.51 -18.66 20.75
C TYR A 322 10.11 -18.24 20.33
N LEU A 323 9.11 -18.36 21.19
CA LEU A 323 7.74 -17.93 20.91
C LEU A 323 7.70 -16.43 20.62
N LYS A 324 8.51 -15.63 21.32
CA LYS A 324 8.76 -14.22 20.97
C LYS A 324 9.40 -14.09 19.59
N ALA A 325 10.48 -14.81 19.30
CA ALA A 325 11.17 -14.73 18.01
C ALA A 325 10.25 -15.10 16.83
N GLN A 326 9.49 -16.20 16.92
CA GLN A 326 8.47 -16.57 15.93
C GLN A 326 7.40 -15.50 15.81
N ARG A 327 6.98 -14.93 16.95
CA ARG A 327 6.02 -13.83 16.97
C ARG A 327 6.55 -12.56 16.32
N TYR A 328 7.84 -12.25 16.38
CA TYR A 328 8.38 -11.04 15.72
C TYR A 328 8.80 -11.27 14.27
N ILE A 329 9.22 -12.50 13.93
CA ILE A 329 9.76 -12.83 12.59
C ILE A 329 8.64 -13.27 11.63
N PHE A 330 7.64 -14.02 12.10
CA PHE A 330 6.64 -14.65 11.23
C PHE A 330 5.18 -14.30 11.55
N LEU A 331 4.83 -13.99 12.82
CA LEU A 331 3.45 -13.66 13.24
C LEU A 331 3.26 -12.20 13.67
N GLY A 332 4.30 -11.38 13.52
CA GLY A 332 4.29 -9.97 13.91
C GLY A 332 3.94 -9.11 12.72
N GLU A 333 3.57 -7.85 12.96
CA GLU A 333 3.53 -6.87 11.87
C GLU A 333 4.89 -6.86 11.21
N LEU A 334 4.86 -7.08 9.91
CA LEU A 334 6.05 -7.33 9.18
C LEU A 334 6.74 -6.00 8.88
N PRO A 335 8.04 -5.84 9.17
CA PRO A 335 8.72 -4.60 8.83
C PRO A 335 8.74 -4.46 7.30
N GLU A 336 8.27 -3.33 6.81
CA GLU A 336 8.12 -2.94 5.38
C GLU A 336 9.13 -3.53 4.40
N ASN A 337 10.39 -3.51 4.80
CA ASN A 337 11.57 -3.88 4.02
C ASN A 337 11.66 -5.36 3.67
N LEU A 338 10.78 -6.18 4.22
CA LEU A 338 10.78 -7.60 3.94
C LEU A 338 9.41 -8.05 3.42
N LYS A 339 8.61 -7.20 2.77
CA LYS A 339 7.41 -7.72 2.08
C LYS A 339 7.70 -8.75 1.03
N ASP A 340 8.94 -8.88 0.54
CA ASP A 340 9.23 -9.56 -0.71
C ASP A 340 10.08 -10.82 -0.65
N VAL A 341 10.60 -11.21 0.52
CA VAL A 341 11.25 -12.53 0.62
C VAL A 341 10.20 -13.62 0.46
#